data_AF-A0AAJ2BGX5-F1
#
_entry.id   AF-A0AAJ2BGX5-F1
#
_cell.length_a   1.000
_cell.length_b   1.000
_cell.length_c   1.000
_cell.angle_alpha   90.00
_cell.angle_beta   90.00
_cell.angle_gamma   90.00
#
_symmetry.space_group_name_H-M   'P 1'
#
loop_
_entity.id
_entity.type
_entity.pdbx_description
1 polymer ?
#
loop_
_entity_poly.entity_id
_entity_poly.type
_entity_poly.pdbx_seq_one_letter_code
_entity_poly.pdbx_strand_id
1 'polypeptide(L)'
;MTSIRRTLLALPLLLAASAALAAETLTLRIADQKGNMRAQLEAADGLRDLPGYRIQWAEFPAAAPLAEALNAGAVDAGIIGDGPLLFALAAGAPV
;
A
#
# COMPACT_ATOMS: atom_id res chain seq x y z
N MET A 1 3.11 -49.23 21.21
CA MET A 1 2.77 -48.06 22.07
C MET A 1 3.55 -46.77 21.72
N THR A 2 3.96 -46.56 20.46
CA THR A 2 4.83 -45.41 20.07
C THR A 2 4.21 -44.44 19.05
N SER A 3 2.99 -44.67 18.55
CA SER A 3 2.35 -43.80 17.54
C SER A 3 1.57 -42.62 18.15
N ILE A 4 0.93 -42.80 19.30
CA ILE A 4 0.05 -41.78 19.94
C ILE A 4 0.82 -40.52 20.40
N ARG A 5 2.09 -40.68 20.81
CA ARG A 5 2.92 -39.56 21.26
C ARG A 5 3.37 -38.63 20.12
N ARG A 6 3.43 -39.14 18.89
CA ARG A 6 3.80 -38.33 17.70
C ARG A 6 2.65 -37.45 17.23
N THR A 7 1.41 -37.91 17.40
CA THR A 7 0.21 -37.17 16.98
C THR A 7 -0.09 -35.95 17.87
N LEU A 8 0.25 -36.03 19.16
CA LEU A 8 0.03 -34.94 20.13
C LEU A 8 0.95 -33.72 19.93
N LEU A 9 2.11 -33.90 19.28
CA LEU A 9 3.02 -32.78 18.97
C LEU A 9 2.70 -32.09 17.64
N ALA A 10 1.94 -32.73 16.73
CA ALA A 10 1.68 -32.20 15.40
C ALA A 10 0.63 -31.07 15.39
N LEU A 11 -0.36 -31.14 16.28
CA LEU A 11 -1.46 -30.16 16.37
C LEU A 11 -1.02 -28.74 16.77
N PRO A 12 -0.18 -28.53 17.81
CA PRO A 12 0.31 -27.18 18.12
C PRO A 12 1.24 -26.63 17.03
N LEU A 13 1.97 -27.49 16.32
CA LEU A 13 2.84 -27.07 15.21
C LEU A 13 2.04 -26.60 13.99
N LEU A 14 0.91 -27.25 13.68
CA LEU A 14 -0.01 -26.86 12.63
C LEU A 14 -0.74 -25.53 12.93
N LEU A 15 -1.13 -25.30 14.19
CA LEU A 15 -1.70 -24.00 14.59
C LEU A 15 -0.66 -22.87 14.50
N ALA A 16 0.57 -23.10 14.95
CA ALA A 16 1.66 -22.11 14.84
C ALA A 16 2.00 -21.78 13.37
N ALA A 17 1.97 -22.78 12.48
CA ALA A 17 2.15 -22.56 11.04
C ALA A 17 1.02 -21.70 10.45
N SER A 18 -0.23 -21.89 10.86
CA SER A 18 -1.36 -21.08 10.37
C SER A 18 -1.28 -19.61 10.79
N ALA A 19 -0.78 -19.31 11.99
CA ALA A 19 -0.57 -17.94 12.45
C ALA A 19 0.58 -17.23 11.69
N ALA A 20 1.61 -17.99 11.29
CA ALA A 20 2.70 -17.48 10.46
C ALA A 20 2.30 -17.19 9.00
N LEU A 21 1.15 -17.71 8.54
CA LEU A 21 0.55 -17.39 7.23
C LEU A 21 -0.32 -16.13 7.24
N ALA A 22 -0.41 -15.41 8.37
CA ALA A 22 -1.10 -14.11 8.37
C ALA A 22 -0.40 -13.18 7.36
N ALA A 23 -1.14 -12.78 6.33
CA ALA A 23 -0.62 -11.91 5.28
C ALA A 23 -0.08 -10.62 5.89
N GLU A 24 1.17 -10.28 5.59
CA GLU A 24 1.77 -9.04 6.01
C GLU A 24 0.92 -7.87 5.50
N THR A 25 0.54 -6.97 6.41
CA THR A 25 -0.20 -5.75 6.02
C THR A 25 0.80 -4.73 5.50
N LEU A 26 0.81 -4.52 4.20
CA LEU A 26 1.64 -3.54 3.52
C LEU A 26 1.05 -2.14 3.72
N THR A 27 1.90 -1.16 4.02
CA THR A 27 1.46 0.24 4.03
C THR A 27 1.68 0.82 2.64
N LEU A 28 0.61 1.31 2.01
CA LEU A 28 0.65 2.00 0.72
C LEU A 28 0.54 3.51 0.97
N ARG A 29 1.63 4.23 0.69
CA ARG A 29 1.75 5.68 0.84
C ARG A 29 1.23 6.36 -0.42
N ILE A 30 0.01 6.89 -0.37
CA ILE A 30 -0.63 7.55 -1.50
C ILE A 30 -0.50 9.07 -1.37
N ALA A 31 0.05 9.69 -2.41
CA ALA A 31 -0.01 11.13 -2.56
C ALA A 31 -1.36 11.58 -3.14
N ASP A 32 -1.97 12.57 -2.50
CA ASP A 32 -3.21 13.19 -2.93
C ASP A 32 -3.04 14.69 -3.07
N GLN A 33 -3.63 15.27 -4.12
CA GLN A 33 -3.60 16.70 -4.32
C GLN A 33 -4.87 17.31 -3.72
N LYS A 34 -4.71 18.03 -2.60
CA LYS A 34 -5.80 18.73 -1.90
C LYS A 34 -6.96 17.81 -1.44
N GLY A 35 -6.68 16.54 -1.17
CA GLY A 35 -7.67 15.58 -0.65
C GLY A 35 -8.69 15.07 -1.70
N ASN A 36 -8.53 15.42 -2.98
CA ASN A 36 -9.52 15.12 -4.02
C ASN A 36 -9.65 13.62 -4.30
N MET A 37 -8.53 12.89 -4.39
CA MET A 37 -8.54 11.46 -4.69
C MET A 37 -9.14 10.67 -3.52
N ARG A 38 -8.72 11.00 -2.30
CA ARG A 38 -9.21 10.39 -1.08
C ARG A 38 -10.73 10.57 -0.96
N ALA A 39 -11.22 11.80 -1.12
CA ALA A 39 -12.65 12.09 -1.01
C ALA A 39 -13.48 11.30 -2.05
N GLN A 40 -12.98 11.16 -3.28
CA GLN A 40 -13.64 10.35 -4.32
C GLN A 40 -13.68 8.86 -3.96
N LEU A 41 -12.57 8.31 -3.45
CA LEU A 41 -12.51 6.90 -3.04
C LEU A 41 -13.37 6.62 -1.82
N GLU A 42 -13.41 7.54 -0.85
CA GLU A 42 -14.32 7.46 0.31
C GLU A 42 -15.79 7.49 -0.14
N ALA A 43 -16.16 8.41 -1.04
CA ALA A 43 -17.52 8.51 -1.56
C ALA A 43 -17.97 7.27 -2.37
N ALA A 44 -17.02 6.56 -2.97
CA ALA A 44 -17.27 5.33 -3.72
C ALA A 44 -17.20 4.06 -2.85
N ASP A 45 -17.05 4.19 -1.53
CA ASP A 45 -16.77 3.08 -0.60
C ASP A 45 -15.50 2.27 -0.99
N GLY A 46 -14.62 2.83 -1.83
CA GLY A 46 -13.45 2.16 -2.40
C GLY A 46 -12.28 1.96 -1.44
N LEU A 47 -12.37 2.49 -0.21
CA LEU A 47 -11.38 2.28 0.86
C LEU A 47 -11.81 1.22 1.87
N ARG A 48 -12.96 0.56 1.65
CA ARG A 48 -13.45 -0.52 2.51
C ARG A 48 -12.78 -1.83 2.15
N ASP A 49 -12.56 -2.66 3.17
CA ASP A 49 -12.11 -4.04 3.01
C ASP A 49 -10.89 -4.19 2.08
N LEU A 50 -9.78 -3.53 2.42
CA LEU A 50 -8.49 -3.63 1.72
C LEU A 50 -7.62 -4.72 2.39
N PRO A 51 -7.82 -6.02 2.08
CA PRO A 51 -7.05 -7.08 2.73
C PRO A 51 -5.57 -6.94 2.39
N GLY A 52 -4.74 -6.92 3.43
CA GLY A 52 -3.29 -6.82 3.27
C GLY A 52 -2.77 -5.41 2.98
N TYR A 53 -3.61 -4.37 2.93
CA TYR A 53 -3.16 -3.00 2.72
C TYR A 53 -3.67 -2.03 3.78
N ARG A 54 -2.78 -1.16 4.25
CA ARG A 54 -3.11 0.06 4.99
C ARG A 54 -2.75 1.26 4.13
N ILE A 55 -3.72 2.12 3.84
CA ILE A 55 -3.45 3.35 3.10
C ILE A 55 -2.93 4.43 4.06
N GLN A 56 -1.80 5.05 3.72
CA GLN A 56 -1.28 6.24 4.37
C GLN A 56 -1.33 7.40 3.37
N TRP A 57 -2.03 8.47 3.72
CA TRP A 57 -2.20 9.63 2.84
C TRP A 57 -1.12 10.67 3.10
N ALA A 58 -0.55 11.21 2.03
CA ALA A 58 0.28 12.41 2.03
C ALA A 58 -0.37 13.46 1.13
N GLU A 59 -0.72 14.61 1.69
CA GLU A 59 -1.39 15.67 0.93
C GLU A 59 -0.38 16.66 0.35
N PHE A 60 -0.56 17.01 -0.92
CA PHE A 60 0.29 17.95 -1.64
C PHE A 60 -0.54 19.13 -2.19
N PRO A 61 0.02 20.35 -2.18
CA PRO A 61 -0.70 21.54 -2.66
C PRO A 61 -0.74 21.64 -4.20
N ALA A 62 0.16 20.93 -4.91
CA ALA A 62 0.31 21.00 -6.36
C ALA A 62 1.00 19.74 -6.93
N ALA A 63 1.00 19.60 -8.26
CA ALA A 63 1.55 18.43 -8.95
C ALA A 63 3.09 18.32 -8.88
N ALA A 64 3.81 19.44 -8.96
CA ALA A 64 5.28 19.43 -8.94
C ALA A 64 5.87 18.80 -7.65
N PRO A 65 5.51 19.25 -6.43
CA PRO A 65 6.03 18.62 -5.20
C PRO A 65 5.56 17.17 -5.02
N LEU A 66 4.41 16.80 -5.58
CA LEU A 66 3.94 15.42 -5.60
C LEU A 66 4.85 14.55 -6.49
N ALA A 67 5.17 15.00 -7.70
CA ALA A 67 6.07 14.29 -8.61
C ALA A 67 7.47 14.14 -8.03
N GLU A 68 7.98 15.15 -7.33
CA GLU A 68 9.24 15.08 -6.58
C GLU A 68 9.19 14.00 -5.49
N ALA A 69 8.09 13.91 -4.75
CA ALA A 69 7.90 12.88 -3.72
C ALA A 69 7.83 11.46 -4.31
N LEU A 70 7.19 11.29 -5.47
CA LEU A 70 7.20 10.01 -6.21
C LEU A 70 8.63 9.64 -6.63
N ASN A 71 9.35 10.56 -7.27
CA ASN A 71 10.72 10.33 -7.72
C ASN A 71 11.68 9.98 -6.59
N ALA A 72 11.47 10.57 -5.41
CA ALA A 72 12.27 10.29 -4.21
C ALA A 72 11.87 8.98 -3.51
N GLY A 73 10.81 8.30 -3.95
CA GLY A 73 10.26 7.12 -3.26
C GLY A 73 9.65 7.46 -1.89
N ALA A 74 9.27 8.72 -1.65
CA ALA A 74 8.63 9.17 -0.41
C ALA A 74 7.14 8.74 -0.35
N VAL A 75 6.53 8.56 -1.52
CA VAL A 75 5.20 7.98 -1.72
C VAL A 75 5.29 6.87 -2.77
N ASP A 76 4.34 5.94 -2.75
CA ASP A 76 4.31 4.77 -3.62
C ASP A 76 3.49 5.00 -4.89
N ALA A 77 2.45 5.84 -4.81
CA ALA A 77 1.61 6.23 -5.94
C ALA A 77 0.92 7.57 -5.69
N GLY A 78 0.45 8.21 -6.76
CA GLY A 78 -0.32 9.45 -6.70
C GLY A 78 -0.85 9.84 -8.07
N ILE A 79 -1.75 10.83 -8.11
CA ILE A 79 -2.32 11.33 -9.36
C ILE A 79 -1.82 12.75 -9.63
N ILE A 80 -1.28 12.97 -10.83
CA ILE A 80 -0.91 14.28 -11.37
C ILE A 80 -1.50 14.45 -12.77
N GLY A 81 -1.55 15.69 -13.26
CA GLY A 81 -1.98 15.98 -14.63
C GLY A 81 -1.00 15.44 -15.69
N ASP A 82 -1.51 15.28 -16.91
CA ASP A 82 -0.78 14.84 -18.09
C ASP A 82 0.43 15.73 -18.42
N GLY A 83 0.26 17.05 -18.44
CA GLY A 83 1.34 18.01 -18.69
C GLY A 83 2.48 17.91 -17.67
N PRO A 84 2.19 18.02 -16.36
CA PRO A 84 3.19 17.82 -15.31
C PRO A 84 3.89 16.45 -15.37
N LEU A 85 3.17 15.37 -15.66
CA LEU A 85 3.77 14.04 -15.82
C LEU A 85 4.76 14.01 -16.98
N LEU A 86 4.38 14.57 -18.13
CA LEU A 86 5.25 14.63 -19.31
C LEU A 86 6.53 15.44 -19.03
N PHE A 87 6.43 16.55 -18.29
CA PHE A 87 7.60 17.34 -17.89
C PHE A 87 8.52 16.58 -16.93
N ALA A 88 7.96 15.85 -15.96
CA ALA A 88 8.77 15.02 -15.07
C ALA A 88 9.53 13.94 -15.85
N LEU A 89 8.83 13.21 -16.73
CA LEU A 89 9.43 12.18 -17.59
C LEU A 89 10.52 12.77 -18.51
N ALA A 90 10.25 13.93 -19.13
CA ALA A 90 11.22 14.62 -19.97
C ALA A 90 12.47 15.08 -19.17
N ALA A 91 12.33 15.33 -17.87
CA ALA A 91 13.44 15.63 -16.97
C ALA A 91 14.20 14.38 -16.47
N GLY A 92 13.84 13.18 -16.93
CA GLY A 92 14.50 11.92 -16.56
C GLY A 92 14.01 11.29 -15.26
N ALA A 93 12.84 11.72 -14.77
CA ALA A 93 12.20 11.15 -13.60
C ALA A 93 11.84 9.66 -13.78
N PRO A 94 12.23 8.76 -12.87
CA PRO A 94 11.76 7.38 -12.85
C PRO A 94 10.42 7.30 -12.08
N VAL A 95 9.38 7.93 -12.64
CA VAL A 95 8.00 7.84 -12.12
C VAL A 95 7.30 6.55 -12.55
#